data_AF-A0AAD2AH68-F1
#
_entry.id   AF-A0AAD2AH68-F1
#
_cell.length_a   1.000
_cell.length_b   1.000
_cell.length_c   1.000
_cell.angle_alpha   90.00
_cell.angle_beta   90.00
_cell.angle_gamma   90.00
#
_symmetry.space_group_name_H-M   'P 1'
#
loop_
_entity.id
_entity.type
_entity.pdbx_description
1 polymer ?
#
loop_
_entity_poly.entity_id
_entity_poly.type
_entity_poly.pdbx_seq_one_letter_code
_entity_poly.pdbx_strand_id
1 'polypeptide(L)'
;MPQRFFQLLVTVWCGSLWTIGYIVAPTLFAMLQDRQLAGSIAARLFHAQAWIGLATGCLLLLTATALVRRGQVGYRAVRWLVLAMLLCVLIGYFGLQPFMASLREQADALGVAVGDSPYRARFGMLHGVSTVFYLVESLLGLVVVWKAAGIRQGG
;
A
#
# COMPACT_ATOMS: atom_id res chain seq x y z
N MET A 1 -22.35 4.50 15.28
CA MET A 1 -21.69 3.23 14.84
C MET A 1 -20.82 3.38 13.57
N PRO A 2 -21.27 3.99 12.45
CA PRO A 2 -20.47 3.99 11.21
C PRO A 2 -19.13 4.71 11.33
N GLN A 3 -19.00 5.76 12.16
CA GLN A 3 -17.70 6.43 12.35
C GLN A 3 -16.65 5.54 13.04
N ARG A 4 -17.06 4.71 14.03
CA ARG A 4 -16.12 3.82 14.73
C ARG A 4 -15.61 2.73 13.78
N PHE A 5 -16.50 2.17 12.96
CA PHE A 5 -16.12 1.20 11.93
C PHE A 5 -15.18 1.82 10.89
N PHE A 6 -15.46 3.06 10.44
CA PHE A 6 -14.57 3.80 9.54
C PHE A 6 -13.15 3.94 10.13
N GLN A 7 -13.04 4.31 11.41
CA GLN A 7 -11.76 4.45 12.09
C GLN A 7 -10.99 3.14 12.19
N LEU A 8 -11.67 2.02 12.49
CA LEU A 8 -11.03 0.71 12.51
C LEU A 8 -10.45 0.34 11.14
N LEU A 9 -11.17 0.60 10.06
CA LEU A 9 -10.68 0.35 8.70
C LEU A 9 -9.46 1.22 8.35
N VAL A 10 -9.48 2.51 8.72
CA VAL A 10 -8.32 3.41 8.55
C VAL A 10 -7.12 2.89 9.32
N THR A 11 -7.31 2.48 10.58
CA THR A 11 -6.25 1.93 11.43
C THR A 11 -5.66 0.65 10.85
N VAL A 12 -6.50 -0.26 10.35
CA VAL A 12 -6.02 -1.50 9.72
C VAL A 12 -5.17 -1.18 8.50
N TRP A 13 -5.67 -0.37 7.55
CA TRP A 13 -4.93 -0.08 6.32
C TRP A 13 -3.65 0.72 6.58
N CYS A 14 -3.74 1.85 7.28
CA CYS A 14 -2.58 2.71 7.51
C CYS A 14 -1.56 2.04 8.44
N GLY A 15 -2.03 1.35 9.48
CA GLY A 15 -1.16 0.63 10.41
C GLY A 15 -0.39 -0.49 9.72
N SER A 16 -1.05 -1.31 8.90
CA SER A 16 -0.38 -2.38 8.15
C SER A 16 0.56 -1.81 7.07
N LEU A 17 0.16 -0.72 6.40
CA LEU A 17 0.99 -0.01 5.42
C LEU A 17 2.31 0.45 6.04
N TRP A 18 2.25 1.20 7.13
CA TRP A 18 3.48 1.73 7.73
C TRP A 18 4.34 0.62 8.34
N THR A 19 3.72 -0.37 8.97
CA THR A 19 4.44 -1.49 9.57
C THR A 19 5.19 -2.29 8.50
N ILE A 20 4.52 -2.66 7.41
CA ILE A 20 5.13 -3.50 6.38
C ILE A 20 6.22 -2.74 5.62
N GLY A 21 5.93 -1.51 5.18
CA GLY A 21 6.84 -0.75 4.32
C GLY A 21 8.05 -0.16 5.03
N TYR A 22 7.91 0.29 6.29
CA TYR A 22 8.96 1.05 6.98
C TYR A 22 9.63 0.28 8.13
N ILE A 23 9.04 -0.83 8.58
CA ILE A 23 9.62 -1.66 9.64
C ILE A 23 9.98 -3.03 9.10
N VAL A 24 8.99 -3.79 8.61
CA VAL A 24 9.20 -5.21 8.27
C VAL A 24 10.12 -5.37 7.07
N ALA A 25 9.87 -4.67 5.96
CA ALA A 25 10.70 -4.80 4.76
C ALA A 25 12.17 -4.41 5.01
N PRO A 26 12.51 -3.25 5.63
CA PRO A 26 13.89 -2.94 5.99
C PRO A 26 14.52 -3.96 6.93
N THR A 27 13.78 -4.45 7.92
CA THR A 27 14.27 -5.46 8.86
C THR A 27 14.64 -6.76 8.14
N LEU A 28 13.82 -7.22 7.19
CA LEU A 28 14.13 -8.42 6.39
C LEU A 28 15.44 -8.26 5.61
N PHE A 29 15.65 -7.12 4.95
CA PHE A 29 16.87 -6.87 4.19
C PHE A 29 18.11 -6.61 5.05
N ALA A 30 17.93 -6.22 6.32
CA ALA A 30 19.02 -6.05 7.27
C ALA A 30 19.42 -7.36 7.96
N MET A 31 18.46 -8.23 8.27
CA MET A 31 18.70 -9.45 9.06
C MET A 31 19.04 -10.67 8.22
N LEU A 32 18.50 -10.79 7.00
CA LEU A 32 18.74 -11.95 6.15
C LEU A 32 19.99 -11.75 5.28
N GLN A 33 20.92 -12.69 5.35
CA GLN A 33 22.10 -12.72 4.48
C GLN A 33 21.71 -12.96 3.02
N ASP A 34 20.70 -13.79 2.78
CA ASP A 34 20.14 -14.05 1.46
C ASP A 34 19.14 -12.95 1.06
N ARG A 35 19.59 -12.07 0.17
CA ARG A 35 18.76 -10.99 -0.39
C ARG A 35 17.60 -11.49 -1.26
N GLN A 36 17.77 -12.63 -1.93
CA GLN A 36 16.72 -13.23 -2.75
C GLN A 36 15.59 -13.73 -1.84
N LEU A 37 15.95 -14.41 -0.75
CA LEU A 37 15.00 -14.84 0.27
C LEU A 37 14.26 -13.63 0.89
N ALA A 38 14.98 -12.58 1.31
CA ALA A 38 14.37 -11.36 1.84
C ALA A 38 13.37 -10.73 0.86
N GLY A 39 13.77 -10.63 -0.42
CA GLY A 39 12.91 -10.11 -1.49
C GLY A 39 11.69 -10.96 -1.80
N SER A 40 11.75 -12.27 -1.55
CA SER A 40 10.61 -13.19 -1.71
C SER A 40 9.60 -13.04 -0.57
N ILE A 41 10.07 -12.93 0.67
CA ILE A 41 9.23 -12.73 1.86
C ILE A 41 8.58 -11.34 1.80
N ALA A 42 9.36 -10.30 1.48
CA ALA A 42 8.84 -8.95 1.28
C ALA A 42 7.73 -8.92 0.23
N ALA A 43 7.92 -9.58 -0.93
CA ALA A 43 6.88 -9.65 -1.97
C ALA A 43 5.57 -10.31 -1.47
N ARG A 44 5.65 -11.36 -0.64
CA ARG A 44 4.45 -11.98 -0.04
C ARG A 44 3.74 -11.04 0.93
N LEU A 45 4.49 -10.28 1.73
CA LEU A 45 3.93 -9.28 2.65
C LEU A 45 3.28 -8.12 1.91
N PHE A 46 3.90 -7.61 0.84
CA PHE A 46 3.30 -6.58 -0.01
C PHE A 46 2.08 -7.10 -0.77
N HIS A 47 2.05 -8.36 -1.18
CA HIS A 47 0.83 -8.99 -1.71
C HIS A 47 -0.30 -8.96 -0.69
N ALA A 48 -0.05 -9.42 0.54
CA ALA A 48 -1.04 -9.36 1.61
C ALA A 48 -1.50 -7.92 1.88
N GLN A 49 -0.55 -6.97 1.93
CA GLN A 49 -0.84 -5.55 2.11
C GLN A 49 -1.72 -4.98 0.99
N ALA A 50 -1.47 -5.34 -0.27
CA ALA A 50 -2.26 -4.88 -1.40
C ALA A 50 -3.71 -5.37 -1.31
N TRP A 51 -3.94 -6.61 -0.88
CA TRP A 51 -5.28 -7.14 -0.65
C TRP A 51 -5.97 -6.51 0.56
N ILE A 52 -5.25 -6.27 1.66
CA ILE A 52 -5.76 -5.52 2.81
C ILE A 52 -6.17 -4.12 2.37
N GLY A 53 -5.32 -3.40 1.62
CA GLY A 53 -5.60 -2.06 1.11
C GLY A 53 -6.79 -2.03 0.15
N LEU A 54 -6.89 -3.01 -0.75
CA LEU A 54 -8.03 -3.14 -1.66
C LEU A 54 -9.35 -3.35 -0.89
N ALA A 55 -9.38 -4.32 0.04
CA ALA A 55 -10.57 -4.64 0.80
C ALA A 55 -11.00 -3.48 1.72
N THR A 56 -10.07 -2.95 2.51
CA THR A 56 -10.34 -1.82 3.42
C THR A 56 -10.68 -0.54 2.64
N GLY A 57 -10.03 -0.27 1.51
CA GLY A 57 -10.30 0.89 0.68
C GLY A 57 -11.67 0.88 0.03
N CYS A 58 -12.11 -0.26 -0.49
CA CYS A 58 -13.49 -0.42 -0.96
C CYS A 58 -14.50 -0.15 0.16
N LEU A 59 -14.30 -0.73 1.35
CA LEU A 59 -15.19 -0.51 2.50
C LEU A 59 -15.17 0.95 2.98
N LEU A 60 -14.02 1.60 2.99
CA LEU A 60 -13.88 3.02 3.34
C LEU A 60 -14.58 3.93 2.33
N LEU A 61 -14.49 3.64 1.04
CA LEU A 61 -15.21 4.40 0.00
C LEU A 61 -16.73 4.26 0.16
N LEU A 62 -17.22 3.05 0.42
CA LEU A 62 -18.64 2.80 0.65
C LEU A 62 -19.14 3.56 1.89
N THR A 63 -18.43 3.44 3.00
CA THR A 63 -18.80 4.09 4.27
C THR A 63 -18.67 5.62 4.20
N ALA A 64 -17.60 6.16 3.61
CA ALA A 64 -17.45 7.61 3.40
C ALA A 64 -18.56 8.16 2.50
N THR A 65 -18.90 7.44 1.42
CA THR A 65 -20.00 7.86 0.52
C THR A 65 -21.34 7.84 1.24
N ALA A 66 -21.62 6.80 2.04
CA ALA A 66 -22.84 6.72 2.84
C ALA A 66 -22.93 7.87 3.87
N LEU A 67 -21.82 8.22 4.53
CA LEU A 67 -21.78 9.35 5.48
C LEU A 67 -22.01 10.69 4.79
N VAL A 68 -21.40 10.93 3.63
CA VAL A 68 -21.63 12.15 2.83
C VAL A 68 -23.09 12.26 2.41
N ARG A 69 -23.73 11.17 1.96
CA ARG A 69 -25.16 11.16 1.60
C ARG A 69 -26.09 11.44 2.79
N ARG A 70 -25.63 11.19 4.03
CA ARG A 70 -26.35 11.50 5.28
C ARG A 70 -26.07 12.92 5.79
N GLY A 71 -25.45 13.79 4.99
CA GLY A 71 -25.17 15.19 5.33
C GLY A 71 -23.86 15.42 6.08
N GLN A 72 -23.03 14.40 6.32
CA GLN A 72 -21.74 14.54 7.00
C GLN A 72 -20.66 15.04 6.05
N VAL A 73 -20.73 16.31 5.67
CA VAL A 73 -19.88 16.95 4.64
C VAL A 73 -18.37 16.85 4.89
N GLY A 74 -17.95 16.73 6.17
CA GLY A 74 -16.54 16.53 6.54
C GLY A 74 -15.90 15.31 5.88
N TYR A 75 -16.68 14.26 5.57
CA TYR A 75 -16.19 13.06 4.90
C TYR A 75 -15.96 13.22 3.39
N ARG A 76 -16.37 14.36 2.78
CA ARG A 76 -16.23 14.57 1.32
C ARG A 76 -14.75 14.59 0.90
N ALA A 77 -13.91 15.30 1.65
CA ALA A 77 -12.47 15.35 1.41
C ALA A 77 -11.82 13.98 1.68
N VAL A 78 -12.21 13.33 2.78
CA VAL A 78 -11.69 12.01 3.15
C VAL A 78 -11.98 10.97 2.07
N ARG A 79 -13.18 10.98 1.48
CA ARG A 79 -13.55 10.07 0.38
C ARG A 79 -12.61 10.17 -0.81
N TRP A 80 -12.22 11.38 -1.21
CA TRP A 80 -11.29 11.57 -2.33
C TRP A 80 -9.87 11.15 -1.99
N LEU A 81 -9.42 11.36 -0.75
CA LEU A 81 -8.13 10.85 -0.28
C LEU A 81 -8.08 9.32 -0.29
N VAL A 82 -9.13 8.66 0.23
CA VAL A 82 -9.26 7.20 0.19
C VAL A 82 -9.26 6.69 -1.25
N LEU A 83 -9.95 7.38 -2.17
CA LEU A 83 -9.93 7.00 -3.59
C LEU A 83 -8.51 7.11 -4.17
N ALA A 84 -7.79 8.19 -3.88
CA ALA A 84 -6.41 8.37 -4.32
C ALA A 84 -5.47 7.28 -3.75
N MET A 85 -5.62 6.92 -2.48
CA MET A 85 -4.89 5.79 -1.87
C MET A 85 -5.19 4.48 -2.59
N LEU A 86 -6.47 4.21 -2.87
CA LEU A 86 -6.87 2.99 -3.56
C LEU A 86 -6.28 2.92 -4.98
N LEU A 87 -6.23 4.04 -5.69
CA LEU A 87 -5.56 4.13 -6.99
C LEU A 87 -4.06 3.89 -6.87
N CYS A 88 -3.41 4.34 -5.79
CA CYS A 88 -2.00 4.05 -5.55
C CYS A 88 -1.77 2.54 -5.37
N VAL A 89 -2.63 1.82 -4.65
CA VAL A 89 -2.54 0.34 -4.52
C VAL A 89 -2.75 -0.33 -5.87
N LEU A 90 -3.79 0.06 -6.61
CA LEU A 90 -4.12 -0.54 -7.90
C LEU A 90 -3.00 -0.35 -8.92
N ILE A 91 -2.44 0.85 -9.01
CA ILE A 91 -1.36 1.12 -9.97
C ILE A 91 -0.03 0.57 -9.44
N GLY A 92 0.34 0.93 -8.21
CA GLY A 92 1.63 0.63 -7.60
C GLY A 92 1.87 -0.85 -7.35
N TYR A 93 0.83 -1.62 -7.01
CA TYR A 93 0.92 -3.07 -6.85
C TYR A 93 0.33 -3.81 -8.05
N PHE A 94 -0.99 -3.77 -8.27
CA PHE A 94 -1.63 -4.61 -9.28
C PHE A 94 -1.19 -4.28 -10.72
N GLY A 95 -0.87 -3.01 -11.00
CA GLY A 95 -0.35 -2.56 -12.29
C GLY A 95 1.13 -2.90 -12.49
N LEU A 96 2.00 -2.64 -11.50
CA LEU A 96 3.46 -2.78 -11.67
C LEU A 96 4.00 -4.17 -11.30
N GLN A 97 3.37 -4.88 -10.37
CA GLN A 97 3.84 -6.18 -9.86
C GLN A 97 3.99 -7.26 -10.95
N PRO A 98 3.06 -7.41 -11.93
CA PRO A 98 3.22 -8.42 -12.98
C PRO A 98 4.50 -8.22 -13.80
N PHE A 99 4.88 -6.97 -14.08
CA PHE A 99 6.11 -6.66 -14.79
C PHE A 99 7.35 -6.99 -13.96
N MET A 100 7.36 -6.63 -12.67
CA MET A 100 8.46 -7.00 -11.77
C MET A 100 8.60 -8.52 -11.62
N ALA A 101 7.50 -9.25 -11.52
CA ALA A 101 7.48 -10.71 -11.45
C ALA A 101 8.05 -11.34 -12.73
N SER A 102 7.66 -10.84 -13.91
CA SER A 102 8.17 -11.34 -15.18
C SER A 102 9.69 -11.19 -15.32
N LEU A 103 10.28 -10.10 -14.76
CA LEU A 103 11.73 -9.90 -14.79
C LEU A 103 12.47 -10.81 -13.80
N ARG A 104 11.84 -11.12 -12.65
CA ARG A 104 12.37 -12.12 -11.72
C ARG A 104 12.37 -13.51 -12.34
N GLU A 105 11.28 -13.92 -12.97
CA GLU A 105 11.18 -15.22 -13.65
C GLU A 105 12.24 -15.37 -14.76
N GLN A 106 12.47 -14.31 -15.56
CA GLN A 106 13.53 -14.31 -16.57
C GLN A 106 14.94 -14.38 -15.97
N ALA A 107 15.17 -13.79 -14.79
CA ALA A 107 16.45 -13.89 -14.09
C ALA A 107 16.65 -15.29 -13.48
N ASP A 108 15.59 -15.85 -12.88
CA ASP A 108 15.60 -17.19 -12.30
C ASP A 108 15.85 -18.26 -13.38
N ALA A 109 15.35 -18.07 -14.60
CA ALA A 109 15.65 -18.92 -15.76
C ALA A 109 17.13 -18.94 -16.16
N LEU A 110 17.88 -17.88 -15.81
CA LEU A 110 19.33 -17.80 -15.99
C LEU A 110 20.11 -18.33 -14.76
N GLY A 111 19.41 -18.78 -13.71
CA GLY A 111 20.01 -19.27 -12.47
C GLY A 111 20.65 -18.18 -11.62
N VAL A 112 20.30 -16.91 -11.85
CA VAL A 112 20.88 -15.76 -11.13
C VAL A 112 19.80 -14.87 -10.52
N ALA A 113 20.15 -14.18 -9.43
CA ALA A 113 19.26 -13.20 -8.83
C ALA A 113 18.95 -12.05 -9.81
N VAL A 114 17.77 -11.44 -9.71
CA VAL A 114 17.40 -10.28 -10.55
C VAL A 114 18.35 -9.08 -10.37
N GLY A 115 19.01 -9.00 -9.22
CA GLY A 115 20.03 -8.00 -8.91
C GLY A 115 21.34 -8.19 -9.69
N ASP A 116 21.64 -9.42 -10.12
CA ASP A 116 22.89 -9.78 -10.79
C ASP A 116 22.68 -10.12 -12.28
N SER A 117 21.43 -10.02 -12.74
CA SER A 117 21.04 -10.28 -14.12
C SER A 117 21.06 -9.00 -14.98
N PRO A 118 21.02 -9.13 -16.33
CA PRO A 118 20.85 -7.99 -17.24
C PRO A 118 19.56 -7.17 -16.97
N TYR A 119 18.59 -7.73 -16.25
CA TYR A 119 17.31 -7.10 -15.95
C TYR A 119 17.34 -6.16 -14.74
N ARG A 120 18.46 -6.10 -14.00
CA ARG A 120 18.63 -5.29 -12.78
C ARG A 120 18.14 -3.85 -12.92
N ALA A 121 18.54 -3.16 -13.99
CA ALA A 121 18.20 -1.75 -14.18
C ALA A 121 16.68 -1.54 -14.37
N ARG A 122 16.04 -2.38 -15.19
CA ARG A 122 14.60 -2.30 -15.44
C ARG A 122 13.79 -2.69 -14.20
N PHE A 123 14.24 -3.71 -13.47
CA PHE A 123 13.64 -4.08 -12.20
C PHE A 123 13.75 -2.95 -11.18
N GLY A 124 14.94 -2.33 -11.06
CA GLY A 124 15.18 -1.20 -10.17
C GLY A 124 14.30 0.02 -10.49
N MET A 125 14.10 0.33 -11.78
CA MET A 125 13.19 1.39 -12.22
C MET A 125 11.75 1.10 -11.81
N LEU A 126 11.22 -0.09 -12.11
CA LEU A 126 9.85 -0.47 -11.74
C LEU A 126 9.67 -0.49 -10.22
N HIS A 127 10.66 -1.00 -9.50
CA HIS A 127 10.66 -0.99 -8.04
C HIS A 127 10.61 0.44 -7.51
N GLY A 128 11.47 1.34 -8.01
CA GLY A 128 11.47 2.75 -7.62
C GLY A 128 10.13 3.44 -7.89
N VAL A 129 9.50 3.21 -9.05
CA VAL A 129 8.16 3.76 -9.34
C VAL A 129 7.12 3.22 -8.34
N SER A 130 7.14 1.92 -8.04
CA SER A 130 6.25 1.33 -7.03
C SER A 130 6.48 1.91 -5.63
N THR A 131 7.74 2.20 -5.26
CA THR A 131 8.10 2.86 -4.00
C THR A 131 7.52 4.28 -3.93
N VAL A 132 7.51 5.04 -5.03
CA VAL A 132 6.88 6.36 -5.06
C VAL A 132 5.38 6.27 -4.82
N PHE A 133 4.69 5.33 -5.47
CA PHE A 133 3.26 5.10 -5.19
C PHE A 133 3.01 4.73 -3.73
N TYR A 134 3.85 3.86 -3.17
CA TYR A 134 3.76 3.45 -1.77
C TYR A 134 3.99 4.62 -0.80
N LEU A 135 4.96 5.49 -1.10
CA LEU A 135 5.25 6.69 -0.31
C LEU A 135 4.08 7.67 -0.37
N VAL A 136 3.56 7.95 -1.57
CA VAL A 136 2.40 8.83 -1.74
C VAL A 136 1.18 8.27 -1.00
N GLU A 137 0.90 6.96 -1.13
CA GLU A 137 -0.16 6.29 -0.37
C GLU A 137 0.03 6.46 1.14
N SER A 138 1.27 6.31 1.63
CA SER A 138 1.62 6.47 3.05
C SER A 138 1.32 7.88 3.57
N LEU A 139 1.67 8.90 2.79
CA LEU A 139 1.41 10.30 3.13
C LEU A 139 -0.09 10.61 3.10
N LEU A 140 -0.82 10.11 2.10
CA LEU A 140 -2.26 10.23 2.03
C LEU A 140 -2.95 9.55 3.22
N GLY A 141 -2.48 8.37 3.62
CA GLY A 141 -2.94 7.67 4.82
C GLY A 141 -2.79 8.51 6.09
N LEU A 142 -1.65 9.19 6.24
CA LEU A 142 -1.43 10.10 7.37
C LEU A 142 -2.44 11.25 7.39
N VAL A 143 -2.71 11.85 6.23
CA VAL A 143 -3.72 12.92 6.09
C VAL A 143 -5.13 12.40 6.38
N VAL A 144 -5.47 11.18 5.97
CA VAL A 144 -6.75 10.53 6.30
C VAL A 144 -6.90 10.32 7.80
N VAL A 145 -5.87 9.78 8.47
CA VAL A 145 -5.87 9.60 9.94
C VAL A 145 -6.10 10.95 10.64
N TRP A 146 -5.35 11.98 10.24
CA TRP A 146 -5.47 13.32 10.82
C TRP A 146 -6.88 13.91 10.64
N LYS A 147 -7.41 13.88 9.41
CA LYS A 147 -8.74 14.42 9.13
C LYS A 147 -9.86 13.63 9.80
N ALA A 148 -9.78 12.30 9.80
CA ALA A 148 -10.78 11.45 10.45
C ALA A 148 -10.82 11.65 11.97
N ALA A 149 -9.67 11.93 12.59
CA ALA A 149 -9.59 12.31 14.01
C ALA A 149 -10.26 13.67 14.28
N GLY A 150 -10.00 14.68 13.43
CA GLY A 150 -10.60 16.01 13.56
C GLY A 150 -12.12 16.01 13.42
N ILE A 151 -12.69 15.21 12.51
CA ILE A 151 -14.15 15.09 12.35
C ILE A 151 -14.81 14.53 13.63
N ARG A 152 -14.12 13.67 14.38
CA ARG A 152 -14.63 13.10 15.63
C ARG A 152 -14.72 14.12 16.77
N GLN A 153 -13.88 15.15 16.77
CA GLN A 153 -13.80 16.13 17.85
C GLN A 153 -14.78 17.30 17.65
N GLY A 154 -15.18 17.58 16.41
CA GLY A 154 -16.05 18.71 16.06
C GLY A 154 -17.51 18.37 15.79
N GLY A 155 -17.95 17.13 16.03
CA GLY A 155 -19.35 16.68 15.88
C GLY A 155 -19.80 15.89 17.08
#